data_AF-A0A316WCU5-F1
#
_entry.id   AF-A0A316WCU5-F1
#
_cell.length_a   1.000
_cell.length_b   1.000
_cell.length_c   1.000
_cell.angle_alpha   90.00
_cell.angle_beta   90.00
_cell.angle_gamma   90.00
#
_symmetry.space_group_name_H-M   'P 1'
#
loop_
_entity.id
_entity.type
_entity.pdbx_description
1 polymer ?
#
loop_
_entity_poly.entity_id
_entity_poly.type
_entity_poly.pdbx_seq_one_letter_code
_entity_poly.pdbx_strand_id
1 'polypeptide(L)' 'MLEEFKKFALRGNVVDLAVGVIIGAAFGAIVNSLVQDVIMPIIGAVTGGLDFSNYYIPLSSKVQD' A
#
# COMPACT_ATOMS: atom_id res chain seq x y z
N MET A 1 -24.31 -19.62 20.28
CA MET A 1 -23.03 -19.15 19.71
C MET A 1 -23.14 -18.70 18.25
N LEU A 2 -23.42 -19.57 17.29
CA LEU A 2 -23.49 -19.18 15.87
C LEU A 2 -24.65 -18.22 15.56
N GLU A 3 -25.82 -18.44 16.17
CA GLU A 3 -26.98 -17.54 16.05
C GLU A 3 -26.74 -16.19 16.74
N GLU A 4 -26.09 -16.19 17.91
CA GLU A 4 -25.74 -14.97 18.63
C GLU A 4 -24.66 -14.17 17.89
N PHE A 5 -23.68 -14.85 17.29
CA PHE A 5 -22.69 -14.24 16.43
C PHE A 5 -23.34 -13.65 15.18
N LYS A 6 -24.29 -14.36 14.55
CA LYS A 6 -25.07 -13.82 13.42
C LYS A 6 -25.85 -12.58 13.83
N LYS A 7 -26.49 -12.59 15.00
CA LYS A 7 -27.19 -11.41 15.56
C LYS A 7 -26.24 -10.25 15.87
N PHE A 8 -25.03 -10.55 16.33
CA PHE A 8 -23.98 -9.56 16.61
C PHE A 8 -23.40 -8.98 15.32
N ALA A 9 -23.07 -9.83 14.34
CA ALA A 9 -22.51 -9.45 13.05
C ALA A 9 -23.51 -8.69 12.19
N LEU A 10 -24.81 -8.98 12.27
CA LEU A 10 -25.86 -8.22 11.56
C LEU A 10 -26.18 -6.87 12.21
N ARG A 11 -25.49 -6.47 13.29
CA ARG A 11 -25.60 -5.11 13.81
C ARG A 11 -24.98 -4.16 12.77
N GLY A 12 -25.80 -3.28 12.20
CA GLY A 12 -25.37 -2.36 11.12
C GLY A 12 -24.05 -1.64 11.41
N ASN A 13 -23.87 -1.12 12.63
CA ASN A 13 -22.62 -0.44 13.04
C ASN A 13 -21.35 -1.29 12.87
N VAL A 14 -21.42 -2.61 13.12
CA VAL A 14 -20.26 -3.52 13.01
C VAL A 14 -19.98 -3.88 11.55
N VAL A 15 -21.03 -4.10 10.75
CA VAL A 15 -20.90 -4.38 9.31
C VAL A 15 -20.30 -3.19 8.60
N ASP A 16 -20.84 -1.99 8.84
CA ASP A 16 -20.40 -0.76 8.17
C ASP A 16 -18.94 -0.43 8.53
N LEU A 17 -18.56 -0.65 9.78
CA LEU A 17 -17.17 -0.51 10.23
C LEU A 17 -16.25 -1.53 9.55
N ALA A 18 -16.66 -2.80 9.47
CA ALA A 18 -15.88 -3.85 8.82
C ALA A 18 -15.67 -3.55 7.32
N VAL A 19 -16.74 -3.11 6.63
CA VAL A 19 -16.67 -2.69 5.22
C VAL A 19 -15.74 -1.49 5.06
N GLY A 20 -15.81 -0.49 5.95
CA GLY A 20 -14.92 0.67 5.93
C GLY A 20 -13.44 0.30 6.06
N VAL A 21 -13.11 -0.64 6.96
CA VAL A 21 -11.73 -1.12 7.14
C VAL A 21 -11.23 -1.88 5.91
N ILE A 22 -12.06 -2.76 5.33
CA ILE A 22 -11.69 -3.54 4.14
C ILE A 22 -11.45 -2.62 2.94
N ILE A 23 -12.34 -1.65 2.72
CA ILE A 23 -12.18 -0.67 1.66
C ILE A 23 -10.94 0.19 1.90
N GLY A 24 -10.71 0.65 3.13
CA GLY A 24 -9.51 1.43 3.47
C GLY A 24 -8.21 0.67 3.20
N ALA A 25 -8.15 -0.61 3.57
CA ALA A 25 -6.99 -1.45 3.33
C ALA A 25 -6.76 -1.71 1.82
N ALA A 26 -7.81 -2.05 1.09
CA ALA A 26 -7.72 -2.31 -0.35
C ALA A 26 -7.38 -1.03 -1.15
N PHE A 27 -7.99 0.10 -0.79
CA PHE A 27 -7.76 1.37 -1.47
C PHE A 27 -6.35 1.90 -1.21
N GLY A 28 -5.77 1.65 -0.04
CA GLY A 28 -4.37 1.96 0.25
C GLY A 28 -3.41 1.26 -0.72
N ALA A 29 -3.66 -0.01 -1.05
CA ALA A 29 -2.84 -0.75 -2.02
C ALA A 29 -2.97 -0.17 -3.44
N ILE A 30 -4.18 0.27 -3.83
CA ILE A 30 -4.42 0.93 -5.13
C ILE A 30 -3.65 2.24 -5.22
N VAL A 31 -3.74 3.08 -4.17
CA VAL A 31 -2.99 4.34 -4.11
C VAL A 31 -1.49 4.09 -4.13
N ASN A 32 -1.01 3.07 -3.42
CA ASN A 32 0.42 2.75 -3.41
C ASN A 32 0.93 2.31 -4.79
N SER A 33 0.20 1.43 -5.50
CA SER A 33 0.56 1.05 -6.87
C SER A 33 0.52 2.26 -7.82
N LEU A 34 -0.48 3.14 -7.70
CA LEU A 34 -0.52 4.36 -8.51
C LEU A 34 0.72 5.24 -8.27
N VAL A 35 1.12 5.40 -7.00
CA VAL A 35 2.30 6.18 -6.65
C VAL A 35 3.56 5.52 -7.20
N GLN A 36 3.75 4.23 -6.95
CA GLN A 36 4.97 3.50 -7.33
C GLN A 36 5.12 3.30 -8.83
N ASP A 37 4.03 2.97 -9.53
CA ASP A 37 4.08 2.53 -10.92
C ASP A 37 3.89 3.69 -11.90
N VAL A 38 3.26 4.79 -11.47
CA VAL A 38 2.95 5.94 -12.35
C VAL A 38 3.65 7.20 -11.89
N ILE A 39 3.55 7.56 -10.60
CA ILE A 39 4.08 8.84 -10.11
C ILE A 39 5.61 8.79 -9.95
N MET A 40 6.15 7.74 -9.33
CA MET A 40 7.58 7.62 -9.06
C MET A 40 8.44 7.59 -10.34
N PRO A 41 8.06 6.94 -11.46
CA PRO A 41 8.80 7.03 -12.72
C PRO A 41 8.82 8.44 -13.30
N ILE A 42 7.71 9.18 -13.20
CA ILE A 42 7.63 10.57 -13.67
C ILE A 42 8.52 11.48 -12.81
N ILE A 43 8.45 11.33 -11.48
CA ILE A 43 9.32 12.07 -10.56
C ILE A 43 10.78 11.73 -10.82
N GLY A 44 11.14 10.45 -10.95
CA GLY A 44 12.49 10.00 -11.25
C GLY A 44 13.01 10.52 -12.60
N ALA A 45 12.15 10.64 -13.61
CA ALA A 45 12.51 11.24 -14.89
C ALA A 45 12.82 12.75 -14.77
N VAL A 46 12.08 13.47 -13.92
CA VAL A 46 12.27 14.92 -13.71
C VAL A 46 13.45 15.23 -12.79
N THR A 47 13.73 14.38 -11.79
CA THR A 47 14.84 14.57 -10.84
C THR A 47 16.17 13.99 -11.32
N GLY A 48 16.23 13.44 -12.54
CA GLY A 48 17.49 13.09 -13.21
C GLY A 48 17.92 11.62 -13.12
N GLY A 49 16.98 10.68 -13.05
CA GLY A 49 17.27 9.25 -13.15
C GLY A 49 17.68 8.58 -11.83
N LEU A 50 17.40 9.22 -10.69
CA LEU A 50 17.50 8.54 -9.39
C LEU A 50 16.34 7.54 -9.28
N ASP A 51 16.62 6.29 -9.65
CA ASP A 51 15.76 5.17 -9.31
C ASP A 51 15.83 4.95 -7.79
N PHE A 52 14.89 5.55 -7.05
CA PHE A 52 14.77 5.37 -5.60
C PHE A 52 14.43 3.92 -5.20
N SER A 53 14.06 3.07 -6.16
CA SER A 53 13.89 1.63 -5.92
C SER A 53 15.24 0.93 -5.75
N ASN A 54 16.31 1.46 -6.36
CA ASN A 54 17.66 0.91 -6.34
C ASN A 54 18.69 1.87 -5.74
N TYR A 55 18.25 2.91 -5.02
CA TYR A 55 19.15 3.89 -4.41
C TYR A 55 19.80 3.32 -3.15
N TYR A 56 20.90 2.58 -3.34
CA TYR A 56 21.79 2.17 -2.27
C TYR A 56 23.13 2.88 -2.38
N ILE A 57 23.68 3.32 -1.25
CA ILE A 57 25.05 3.84 -1.18
C ILE A 57 25.94 2.65 -0.82
N PRO A 58 26.79 2.15 -1.74
CA PRO A 58 27.67 1.04 -1.43
C PRO A 58 28.67 1.47 -0.35
N LEU A 59 28.60 0.82 0.82
CA LEU A 59 29.53 1.03 1.93
C LEU A 59 30.88 0.32 1.70
N SER A 60 31.05 -0.35 0.55
CA SER A 60 32.27 -1.08 0.16
C SER A 60 32.45 -1.06 -1.36
N SER A 61 33.67 -0.79 -1.82
CA SER A 61 34.04 -0.72 -3.25
C SER A 61 34.06 -2.06 -3.99
N LYS A 62 33.69 -3.16 -3.32
CA LYS A 62 33.67 -4.52 -3.89
C LYS A 62 32.30 -5.01 -4.34
N VAL A 63 31.25 -4.24 -4.10
CA VAL A 63 29.87 -4.58 -4.48
C VAL A 63 29.40 -3.53 -5.46
N GLN A 64 29.92 -3.61 -6.68
CA GLN A 64 29.46 -2.81 -7.81
C GLN A 64 29.23 -3.79 -8.95
N ASP A 65 28.04 -4.38 -8.96
CA ASP A 65 27.39 -5.06 -10.09
C ASP A 65 25.91 -4.66 -10.08
#